data_AF-A0AAT9WD66-F1
#
_entry.id   AF-A0AAT9WD66-F1
#
_cell.length_a   1.000
_cell.length_b   1.000
_cell.length_c   1.000
_cell.angle_alpha   90.00
_cell.angle_beta   90.00
_cell.angle_gamma   90.00
#
_symmetry.space_group_name_H-M   'P 1'
#
loop_
_entity.id
_entity.type
_entity.pdbx_description
1 polymer ?
#
loop_
_entity_poly.entity_id
_entity_poly.type
_entity_poly.pdbx_seq_one_letter_code
_entity_poly.pdbx_strand_id
1 'polypeptide(L)'
;MRTLTLLPLAFALTQASAFAAPQEPQQTTPAMSEIQVQAAMPVYKTQPMERDELKGVYKLDNGATFKITGQQNRLYAELGQRGVTELVAVGGDRYIAPAQNLTVQYVPQAFGDQVVLTYPAEMNASASPMVTVTLAVN
;
A
#
# COMPACT_ATOMS: atom_id res chain seq x y z
N MET A 1 -23.16 -17.05 -75.13
CA MET A 1 -23.26 -18.48 -75.53
C MET A 1 -22.71 -19.29 -74.37
N ARG A 2 -23.55 -20.10 -73.69
CA ARG A 2 -23.53 -21.58 -73.72
C ARG A 2 -22.22 -22.16 -73.12
N THR A 3 -22.15 -23.13 -72.21
CA THR A 3 -23.10 -24.05 -71.55
C THR A 3 -22.30 -24.80 -70.45
N LEU A 4 -23.03 -25.44 -69.52
CA LEU A 4 -22.57 -26.24 -68.37
C LEU A 4 -21.65 -27.44 -68.71
N THR A 5 -20.83 -27.86 -67.72
CA THR A 5 -20.48 -29.27 -67.42
C THR A 5 -19.87 -29.33 -66.00
N LEU A 6 -20.59 -29.79 -64.96
CA LEU A 6 -20.68 -31.16 -64.39
C LEU A 6 -19.59 -31.49 -63.32
N LEU A 7 -20.06 -31.63 -62.07
CA LEU A 7 -19.52 -32.34 -60.87
C LEU A 7 -19.08 -33.81 -61.18
N PRO A 8 -18.43 -34.63 -60.30
CA PRO A 8 -18.45 -34.65 -58.80
C PRO A 8 -17.16 -35.22 -58.09
N LEU A 9 -17.32 -35.59 -56.80
CA LEU A 9 -16.52 -36.48 -55.91
C LEU A 9 -15.30 -35.88 -55.16
N ALA A 10 -14.93 -36.28 -53.94
CA ALA A 10 -15.52 -36.67 -52.66
C ALA A 10 -14.33 -37.08 -51.74
N PHE A 11 -14.57 -37.17 -50.42
CA PHE A 11 -13.72 -37.72 -49.34
C PHE A 11 -12.56 -36.85 -48.82
N ALA A 12 -12.67 -36.29 -47.60
CA ALA A 12 -12.40 -36.88 -46.27
C ALA A 12 -10.88 -36.81 -45.95
N LEU A 13 -10.36 -36.40 -44.78
CA LEU A 13 -10.78 -36.55 -43.38
C LEU A 13 -10.26 -35.34 -42.58
N THR A 14 -11.09 -34.73 -41.75
CA THR A 14 -10.68 -33.71 -40.76
C THR A 14 -10.02 -34.39 -39.56
N GLN A 15 -8.72 -34.13 -39.35
CA GLN A 15 -8.04 -34.47 -38.10
C GLN A 15 -8.48 -33.50 -37.01
N ALA A 16 -9.18 -34.01 -36.00
CA ALA A 16 -9.53 -33.26 -34.80
C ALA A 16 -8.36 -33.31 -33.82
N SER A 17 -7.70 -32.17 -33.59
CA SER A 17 -6.74 -31.99 -32.51
C SER A 17 -7.49 -32.03 -31.17
N ALA A 18 -7.18 -33.03 -30.36
CA ALA A 18 -7.65 -33.14 -28.99
C ALA A 18 -7.00 -32.05 -28.13
N PHE A 19 -7.73 -30.97 -27.84
CA PHE A 19 -7.39 -30.08 -26.74
C PHE A 19 -7.92 -30.70 -25.44
N ALA A 20 -7.00 -31.18 -24.61
CA ALA A 20 -7.29 -31.51 -23.22
C ALA A 20 -7.58 -30.21 -22.46
N ALA A 21 -8.85 -29.91 -22.27
CA ALA A 21 -9.29 -28.90 -21.31
C ALA A 21 -9.37 -29.56 -19.91
N PRO A 22 -8.70 -29.02 -18.88
CA PRO A 22 -8.98 -29.41 -17.51
C PRO A 22 -10.41 -28.99 -17.15
N GLN A 23 -11.23 -29.97 -16.75
CA GLN A 23 -12.55 -29.72 -16.20
C GLN A 23 -12.42 -29.06 -14.83
N GLU A 24 -12.82 -27.79 -14.74
CA GLU A 24 -13.11 -27.13 -13.47
C GLU A 24 -14.39 -27.75 -12.88
N PRO A 25 -14.39 -28.16 -11.60
CA PRO A 25 -15.63 -28.53 -10.91
C PRO A 25 -16.47 -27.28 -10.66
N GLN A 26 -17.66 -27.22 -11.26
CA GLN A 26 -18.73 -26.31 -10.81
C GLN A 26 -19.15 -26.70 -9.39
N GLN A 27 -18.68 -25.95 -8.40
CA GLN A 27 -19.33 -25.86 -7.10
C GLN A 27 -20.37 -24.74 -7.13
N THR A 28 -21.63 -25.15 -7.13
CA THR A 28 -22.80 -24.35 -6.80
C THR A 28 -22.73 -23.84 -5.36
N THR A 29 -22.67 -22.53 -5.15
CA THR A 29 -23.02 -21.88 -3.86
C THR A 29 -23.47 -20.43 -4.12
N PRO A 30 -24.44 -19.90 -3.37
CA PRO A 30 -25.27 -18.77 -3.76
C PRO A 30 -24.52 -17.45 -3.67
N ALA A 31 -24.97 -16.46 -4.45
CA ALA A 31 -24.54 -15.08 -4.40
C ALA A 31 -24.68 -14.52 -2.97
N MET A 32 -23.60 -14.57 -2.20
CA MET A 32 -23.41 -13.77 -1.00
C MET A 32 -22.57 -12.58 -1.43
N SER A 33 -23.15 -11.38 -1.36
CA SER A 33 -22.40 -10.14 -1.39
C SER A 33 -21.28 -10.24 -0.36
N GLU A 34 -20.07 -10.45 -0.84
CA GLU A 34 -18.87 -10.41 -0.03
C GLU A 34 -18.63 -8.94 0.33
N ILE A 35 -19.29 -8.51 1.42
CA ILE A 35 -18.91 -7.29 2.10
C ILE A 35 -17.48 -7.55 2.57
N GLN A 36 -16.50 -7.02 1.85
CA GLN A 36 -15.11 -7.00 2.28
C GLN A 36 -15.06 -6.22 3.59
N VAL A 37 -15.15 -6.93 4.71
CA VAL A 37 -14.95 -6.36 6.03
C VAL A 37 -13.46 -6.08 6.11
N GLN A 38 -13.07 -4.85 5.81
CA GLN A 38 -11.73 -4.37 6.06
C GLN A 38 -11.49 -4.50 7.56
N ALA A 39 -10.73 -5.52 7.94
CA ALA A 39 -10.46 -5.83 9.33
C ALA A 39 -9.89 -4.58 10.01
N ALA A 40 -10.58 -4.11 11.06
CA ALA A 40 -10.08 -3.03 11.89
C ALA A 40 -8.73 -3.47 12.46
N MET A 41 -7.65 -2.79 12.05
CA MET A 41 -6.31 -3.09 12.52
C MET A 41 -6.31 -2.98 14.05
N PRO A 42 -5.72 -3.95 14.79
CA PRO A 42 -5.65 -3.88 16.24
C PRO A 42 -4.95 -2.59 16.64
N VAL A 43 -5.65 -1.73 17.39
CA VAL A 43 -5.10 -0.48 17.91
C VAL A 43 -4.09 -0.85 18.99
N TYR A 44 -2.81 -0.87 18.60
CA TYR A 44 -1.71 -1.09 19.53
C TYR A 44 -1.66 0.07 20.52
N LYS A 45 -1.79 -0.23 21.82
CA LYS A 45 -1.60 0.77 22.89
C LYS A 45 -0.10 0.90 23.14
N THR A 46 0.55 1.85 22.47
CA THR A 46 1.98 2.12 22.67
C THR A 46 2.26 2.54 24.11
N GLN A 47 3.41 2.15 24.65
CA GLN A 47 3.81 2.56 25.99
C GLN A 47 4.14 4.06 25.98
N PRO A 48 3.85 4.83 27.05
CA PRO A 48 4.10 6.27 27.07
C PRO A 48 5.55 6.67 26.77
N MET A 49 6.51 5.85 27.19
CA MET A 49 7.95 6.09 27.02
C MET A 49 8.39 6.02 25.55
N GLU A 50 7.93 4.99 24.82
CA GLU A 50 8.22 4.77 23.38
C GLU A 50 7.75 5.94 22.48
N ARG A 51 6.76 6.72 22.94
CA ARG A 51 6.26 7.86 22.18
C ARG A 51 7.02 9.14 22.42
N ASP A 52 7.68 9.28 23.56
CA ASP A 52 8.40 10.50 23.89
C ASP A 52 9.69 10.58 23.05
N GLU A 53 10.30 9.43 22.74
CA GLU A 53 11.49 9.28 21.88
C GLU A 53 11.24 9.70 20.41
N LEU A 54 9.99 9.63 19.96
CA LEU A 54 9.58 10.05 18.61
C LEU A 54 9.36 11.55 18.47
N LYS A 55 9.25 12.29 19.58
CA LYS A 55 8.94 13.72 19.52
C LYS A 55 10.19 14.48 19.13
N GLY A 56 10.05 15.39 18.17
CA GLY A 56 11.18 16.14 17.70
C GLY A 56 10.89 16.95 16.46
N VAL A 57 11.93 17.67 16.02
CA VAL A 57 11.95 18.41 14.77
C VAL A 57 13.09 17.86 13.94
N TYR A 58 12.74 17.24 12.82
CA TYR A 58 13.65 16.59 11.91
C TYR A 58 13.76 17.43 10.64
N LYS A 59 14.99 17.64 10.18
CA LYS A 59 15.25 18.28 8.88
C LYS A 59 15.34 17.21 7.83
N LEU A 60 14.60 17.38 6.74
CA LEU A 60 14.67 16.52 5.58
C LEU A 60 15.71 17.06 4.58
N ASP A 61 16.26 16.18 3.75
CA ASP A 61 17.30 16.55 2.77
C ASP A 61 16.81 17.55 1.71
N ASN A 62 15.50 17.57 1.45
CA ASN A 62 14.87 18.54 0.55
C ASN A 62 14.65 19.93 1.19
N GLY A 63 15.16 20.16 2.41
CA GLY A 63 15.02 21.41 3.15
C GLY A 63 13.68 21.56 3.88
N ALA A 64 12.75 20.60 3.74
CA ALA A 64 11.51 20.61 4.50
C ALA A 64 11.74 20.18 5.95
N THR A 65 10.82 20.57 6.82
CA THR A 65 10.82 20.18 8.23
C THR A 65 9.72 19.14 8.46
N PHE A 66 10.07 18.08 9.17
CA PHE A 66 9.14 17.11 9.72
C PHE A 66 9.13 17.23 11.24
N LYS A 67 7.97 17.50 11.83
CA LYS A 67 7.83 17.73 13.27
C LYS A 67 6.83 16.75 13.85
N ILE A 68 7.23 16.08 14.95
CA ILE A 68 6.35 15.22 15.73
C ILE A 68 6.13 15.86 17.10
N THR A 69 4.87 16.03 17.48
CA THR A 69 4.46 16.52 18.80
C THR A 69 3.54 15.51 19.48
N GLY A 70 3.47 15.57 20.81
CA GLY A 70 2.50 14.78 21.57
C GLY A 70 1.54 15.66 22.36
N GLN A 71 0.25 15.34 22.29
CA GLN A 71 -0.80 16.00 23.07
C GLN A 71 -1.83 14.95 23.52
N GLN A 72 -2.22 14.99 24.80
CA GLN A 72 -3.30 14.15 25.35
C GLN A 72 -3.21 12.66 24.95
N ASN A 73 -2.02 12.08 25.06
CA ASN A 73 -1.79 10.67 24.73
C ASN A 73 -1.94 10.33 23.22
N ARG A 74 -1.79 11.32 22.34
CA ARG A 74 -1.78 11.20 20.88
C ARG A 74 -0.51 11.81 20.32
N LEU A 75 -0.07 11.32 19.17
CA LEU A 75 1.03 11.88 18.40
C LEU A 75 0.47 12.63 17.20
N TYR A 76 1.11 13.75 16.87
CA TYR A 76 0.76 14.56 15.72
C TYR A 76 2.02 14.82 14.89
N ALA A 77 1.87 14.75 13.58
CA ALA A 77 2.91 15.02 12.61
C ALA A 77 2.58 16.28 11.80
N GLU A 78 3.60 17.06 11.50
CA GLU A 78 3.56 18.20 10.59
C GLU A 78 4.69 18.03 9.57
N LEU A 79 4.36 17.98 8.29
CA LEU A 79 5.33 17.80 7.20
C LEU A 79 5.24 18.97 6.23
N GLY A 80 6.22 19.86 6.26
CA GLY A 80 6.25 21.06 5.41
C GLY A 80 4.96 21.89 5.56
N GLN A 81 4.25 22.12 4.45
CA GLN A 81 3.00 22.90 4.43
C GLN A 81 1.72 22.03 4.44
N ARG A 82 1.82 20.71 4.64
CA ARG A 82 0.66 19.79 4.55
C ARG A 82 -0.27 19.87 5.77
N GLY A 83 0.07 20.70 6.75
CA GLY A 83 -0.67 20.86 8.00
C GLY A 83 -0.45 19.70 8.97
N VAL A 84 -1.07 19.83 10.13
CA VAL A 84 -0.95 18.87 11.24
C VAL A 84 -1.87 17.68 11.00
N THR A 85 -1.38 16.46 11.23
CA THR A 85 -2.16 15.22 11.13
C THR A 85 -1.87 14.30 12.31
N GLU A 86 -2.85 13.50 12.73
CA GLU A 86 -2.66 12.53 13.82
C GLU A 86 -1.88 11.31 13.32
N LEU A 87 -0.88 10.90 14.11
CA LEU A 87 -0.17 9.64 13.96
C LEU A 87 -0.84 8.56 14.80
N VAL A 88 -1.32 7.51 14.14
CA VAL A 88 -1.95 6.35 14.77
C VAL A 88 -0.96 5.20 14.80
N ALA A 89 -0.74 4.63 15.98
CA ALA A 89 0.10 3.45 16.13
C ALA A 89 -0.58 2.22 15.50
N VAL A 90 0.15 1.51 14.64
CA VAL A 90 -0.29 0.25 14.02
C VAL A 90 0.46 -0.97 14.56
N GLY A 91 1.42 -0.74 15.48
CA GLY A 91 2.21 -1.77 16.15
C GLY A 91 3.65 -1.85 15.65
N GLY A 92 4.52 -2.48 16.44
CA GLY A 92 5.94 -2.71 16.09
C GLY A 92 6.67 -1.43 15.69
N ASP A 93 6.56 -0.39 16.53
CA ASP A 93 7.24 0.91 16.34
C ASP A 93 6.82 1.67 15.07
N ARG A 94 5.69 1.28 14.47
CA ARG A 94 5.14 1.88 13.27
C ARG A 94 3.88 2.70 13.56
N TYR A 95 3.84 3.87 12.94
CA TYR A 95 2.77 4.84 13.01
C TYR A 95 2.37 5.26 11.60
N ILE A 96 1.08 5.52 11.40
CA ILE A 96 0.56 6.00 10.12
C ILE A 96 -0.27 7.28 10.33
N ALA A 97 -0.24 8.16 9.34
CA ALA A 97 -1.23 9.22 9.19
C ALA A 97 -2.02 8.96 7.90
N PRO A 98 -3.19 8.29 7.99
CA PRO A 98 -3.95 7.87 6.81
C PRO A 98 -4.34 9.06 5.92
N ALA A 99 -4.69 10.20 6.53
CA ALA A 99 -5.13 11.39 5.82
C ALA A 99 -4.05 12.00 4.91
N GLN A 100 -2.76 11.75 5.18
CA GLN A 100 -1.66 12.31 4.40
C GLN A 100 -0.80 11.23 3.72
N ASN A 101 -1.19 9.95 3.82
CA ASN A 101 -0.41 8.79 3.38
C ASN A 101 1.03 8.80 3.95
N LEU A 102 1.18 9.15 5.23
CA LEU A 102 2.48 9.14 5.90
C LEU A 102 2.64 7.85 6.70
N THR A 103 3.84 7.29 6.67
CA THR A 103 4.26 6.22 7.58
C THR A 103 5.53 6.64 8.29
N VAL A 104 5.55 6.44 9.60
CA VAL A 104 6.70 6.71 10.47
C VAL A 104 7.05 5.40 11.14
N GLN A 105 8.31 4.99 11.05
CA GLN A 105 8.80 3.80 11.74
C GLN A 105 10.01 4.18 12.60
N TYR A 106 9.92 3.90 13.88
CA TYR A 106 11.04 4.00 14.79
C TYR A 106 11.89 2.73 14.70
N VAL A 107 13.19 2.91 14.58
CA VAL A 107 14.17 1.84 14.44
C VAL A 107 15.27 2.09 15.48
N PRO A 108 15.21 1.41 16.64
CA PRO A 108 16.27 1.52 17.62
C PRO A 108 17.55 0.91 17.05
N GLN A 109 18.70 1.58 17.25
CA GLN A 109 20.00 1.03 16.86
C GLN A 109 21.01 1.14 18.00
N ALA A 110 22.02 0.26 17.97
CA ALA A 110 23.05 0.18 19.00
C ALA A 110 23.82 1.48 19.24
N PHE A 111 23.81 2.41 18.28
CA PHE A 111 24.58 3.66 18.31
C PHE A 111 23.74 4.91 18.02
N GLY A 112 22.42 4.84 18.24
CA GLY A 112 21.50 5.95 18.07
C GLY A 112 20.24 5.55 17.33
N ASP A 113 19.12 6.11 17.76
CA ASP A 113 17.82 5.72 17.22
C ASP A 113 17.53 6.43 15.89
N GLN A 114 16.75 5.77 15.05
CA GLN A 114 16.39 6.26 13.73
C GLN A 114 14.88 6.34 13.57
N VAL A 115 14.43 7.36 12.84
CA VAL A 115 13.06 7.51 12.37
C VAL A 115 13.06 7.39 10.86
N VAL A 116 12.42 6.35 10.35
CA VAL A 116 12.18 6.14 8.93
C VAL A 116 10.83 6.75 8.57
N LEU A 117 10.86 7.85 7.83
CA LEU A 117 9.68 8.55 7.34
C LEU A 117 9.42 8.14 5.88
N THR A 118 8.23 7.62 5.58
CA THR A 118 7.78 7.34 4.22
C THR A 118 6.58 8.21 3.87
N TYR A 119 6.66 8.93 2.75
CA TYR A 119 5.63 9.88 2.31
C TYR A 119 5.52 9.94 0.79
N PRO A 120 4.35 10.27 0.21
CA PRO A 120 4.22 10.45 -1.23
C PRO A 120 5.09 11.63 -1.70
N ALA A 121 5.91 11.41 -2.73
CA ALA A 121 6.81 12.42 -3.31
C ALA A 121 6.08 13.56 -4.03
N GLU A 122 4.75 13.54 -4.09
CA GLU A 122 4.01 14.51 -4.87
C GLU A 122 4.04 15.90 -4.28
N MET A 123 4.98 16.68 -4.83
CA MET A 123 4.74 18.07 -5.23
C MET A 123 4.07 18.18 -6.61
N ASN A 124 3.91 17.12 -7.41
CA ASN A 124 3.15 17.12 -8.67
C ASN A 124 2.62 15.73 -9.09
N ALA A 125 1.36 15.69 -9.52
CA ALA A 125 0.54 14.50 -9.77
C ALA A 125 1.00 13.63 -10.95
N SER A 126 0.99 12.30 -10.76
CA SER A 126 0.37 11.29 -11.66
C SER A 126 0.84 9.86 -11.37
N ALA A 127 1.85 9.68 -10.52
CA ALA A 127 2.23 8.40 -9.92
C ALA A 127 3.18 8.74 -8.79
N SER A 128 2.69 8.90 -7.56
CA SER A 128 3.52 9.37 -6.44
C SER A 128 4.56 8.31 -6.10
N PRO A 129 5.87 8.47 -6.41
CA PRO A 129 6.84 7.60 -5.78
C PRO A 129 6.78 7.85 -4.27
N MET A 130 6.86 6.81 -3.46
CA MET A 130 7.03 6.99 -2.02
C MET A 130 8.48 7.38 -1.76
N VAL A 131 8.71 8.51 -1.10
CA VAL A 131 10.03 8.89 -0.59
C VAL A 131 10.18 8.29 0.79
N THR A 132 11.28 7.58 1.01
CA THR A 132 11.68 7.10 2.33
C THR A 132 12.93 7.85 2.77
N VAL A 133 12.89 8.46 3.95
CA VAL A 133 13.99 9.23 4.54
C VAL A 133 14.30 8.66 5.91
N THR A 134 15.58 8.48 6.21
CA THR A 134 16.07 8.06 7.51
C THR A 134 16.57 9.27 8.29
N LEU A 135 16.03 9.48 9.48
CA LEU A 135 16.29 10.65 10.32
C LEU A 135 16.92 10.16 11.63
N ALA A 136 18.01 10.79 12.06
CA ALA A 136 18.59 10.51 13.37
C ALA A 136 17.75 11.16 14.48
N VAL A 137 17.59 10.46 15.60
CA VAL A 137 17.04 11.02 16.84
C VAL A 137 18.20 11.60 17.65
N ASN A 138 18.08 12.86 18.06
CA ASN A 138 19.09 13.59 18.86
C ASN A 138 18.74 13.60 20.34
#